data_AF-A0A3D5CCA7-F1
#
_entry.id   AF-A0A3D5CCA7-F1
#
_cell.length_a   1.000
_cell.length_b   1.000
_cell.length_c   1.000
_cell.angle_alpha   90.00
_cell.angle_beta   90.00
_cell.angle_gamma   90.00
#
_symmetry.space_group_name_H-M   'P 1'
#
loop_
_entity.id
_entity.type
_entity.pdbx_description
1 polymer ?
#
loop_
_entity_poly.entity_id
_entity_poly.type
_entity_poly.pdbx_seq_one_letter_code
_entity_poly.pdbx_strand_id
1 'polypeptide(L)'
;VIDFRTDTERQMAPDRLPASPPPRVVQLGVLEGAMAGMAQEVMKSASQASDPEAVSRIIERALAQIPSLPELYVSMLQHGASAFAETARAVAQSEAAVLVHCTAGKDRTGVAIALILEAVGV
;
A
#
# COMPACT_ATOMS: atom_id res chain seq x y z
N VAL A 1 -16.52 -3.21 1.49
CA VAL A 1 -15.27 -3.17 0.70
C VAL A 1 -14.22 -2.47 1.53
N ILE A 2 -13.07 -3.09 1.73
CA ILE A 2 -11.90 -2.50 2.40
C ILE A 2 -10.85 -2.28 1.32
N ASP A 3 -10.51 -1.01 1.09
CA ASP A 3 -9.60 -0.58 0.03
C ASP A 3 -8.27 -0.10 0.64
N PHE A 4 -7.21 -0.88 0.45
CA PHE A 4 -5.85 -0.57 0.91
C PHE A 4 -5.05 0.32 -0.03
N ARG A 5 -5.62 0.73 -1.17
CA ARG A 5 -4.92 1.63 -2.09
C ARG A 5 -4.67 2.99 -1.45
N THR A 6 -3.62 3.66 -1.88
CA THR A 6 -3.38 5.07 -1.57
C THR A 6 -4.38 5.96 -2.31
N ASP A 7 -4.48 7.24 -1.90
CA ASP A 7 -5.32 8.21 -2.62
C ASP A 7 -4.94 8.33 -4.09
N THR A 8 -3.64 8.35 -4.40
CA THR A 8 -3.13 8.42 -5.77
C THR A 8 -3.58 7.22 -6.60
N GLU A 9 -3.42 6.00 -6.07
CA GLU A 9 -3.86 4.78 -6.75
C GLU A 9 -5.38 4.78 -7.02
N ARG A 10 -6.19 5.26 -6.06
CA ARG A 10 -7.65 5.40 -6.23
C ARG A 10 -8.03 6.44 -7.29
N GLN A 11 -7.34 7.57 -7.32
CA GLN A 11 -7.59 8.63 -8.32
C GLN A 11 -7.23 8.16 -9.74
N MET A 12 -6.13 7.42 -9.87
CA MET A 12 -5.69 6.88 -11.16
C MET A 12 -6.62 5.76 -11.68
N ALA A 13 -7.18 4.95 -10.78
CA ALA A 13 -8.04 3.83 -11.13
C ALA A 13 -9.22 3.69 -10.15
N PRO A 14 -10.28 4.49 -10.27
CA PRO A 14 -11.40 4.46 -9.34
C PRO A 14 -12.22 3.16 -9.45
N ASP A 15 -12.76 2.70 -8.32
CA ASP A 15 -13.64 1.52 -8.31
C ASP A 15 -14.93 1.76 -9.08
N ARG A 16 -15.40 0.71 -9.74
CA ARG A 16 -16.71 0.66 -10.38
C ARG A 16 -17.66 -0.17 -9.51
N LEU A 17 -18.24 0.47 -8.50
CA LEU A 17 -19.11 -0.18 -7.52
C LEU A 17 -20.59 -0.14 -7.96
N PRO A 18 -21.43 -1.08 -7.50
CA PRO A 18 -22.87 -1.04 -7.72
C PRO A 18 -23.50 0.25 -7.19
N ALA A 19 -24.48 0.79 -7.92
CA ALA A 19 -25.15 2.03 -7.54
C ALA A 19 -26.23 1.83 -6.46
N SER A 20 -26.87 0.65 -6.39
CA SER A 20 -27.96 0.40 -5.44
C SER A 20 -28.13 -1.08 -5.05
N PRO A 21 -28.06 -1.43 -3.76
CA PRO A 21 -27.47 -0.60 -2.70
C PRO A 21 -25.95 -0.49 -2.92
N PRO A 22 -25.34 0.68 -2.72
CA PRO A 22 -23.89 0.79 -2.76
C PRO A 22 -23.28 0.04 -1.57
N PRO A 23 -22.15 -0.65 -1.75
CA PRO A 23 -21.46 -1.26 -0.62
C PRO A 23 -20.86 -0.17 0.28
N ARG A 24 -20.78 -0.44 1.58
CA ARG A 24 -19.95 0.37 2.49
C ARG A 24 -18.49 0.20 2.09
N VAL A 25 -17.81 1.32 1.84
CA VAL A 25 -16.37 1.36 1.53
C VAL A 25 -15.63 1.94 2.73
N VAL A 26 -14.58 1.24 3.16
CA VAL A 26 -13.63 1.72 4.18
C VAL A 26 -12.27 1.85 3.50
N GLN A 27 -11.74 3.06 3.47
CA GLN A 27 -10.47 3.37 2.83
C GLN A 27 -9.36 3.39 3.88
N LEU A 28 -8.50 2.38 3.84
CA LEU A 28 -7.42 2.18 4.81
C LEU A 28 -6.08 2.18 4.10
N GLY A 29 -5.77 3.26 3.37
CA GLY A 29 -4.60 3.31 2.50
C GLY A 29 -3.32 2.88 3.22
N VAL A 30 -2.77 1.72 2.83
CA VAL A 30 -1.49 1.22 3.31
C VAL A 30 -0.45 1.64 2.29
N LEU A 31 0.43 2.54 2.70
CA LEU A 31 1.56 2.95 1.88
C LEU A 31 2.60 1.83 1.86
N GLU A 32 3.01 1.37 0.69
CA GLU A 32 4.37 0.84 0.45
C GLU A 32 5.38 2.01 0.40
N GLY A 33 5.18 3.00 1.27
CA GLY A 33 5.41 4.42 1.04
C GLY A 33 6.84 4.89 0.93
N ALA A 34 7.78 4.04 1.31
CA ALA A 34 9.19 4.33 1.14
C ALA A 34 9.53 4.54 -0.35
N MET A 35 8.93 3.77 -1.26
CA MET A 35 9.33 3.75 -2.67
C MET A 35 8.77 4.93 -3.47
N ALA A 36 7.48 5.27 -3.29
CA ALA A 36 6.86 6.38 -4.01
C ALA A 36 7.45 7.74 -3.59
N GLY A 37 7.66 7.94 -2.29
CA GLY A 37 8.33 9.14 -1.77
C GLY A 37 9.79 9.23 -2.21
N MET A 38 10.52 8.11 -2.19
CA MET A 38 11.90 8.03 -2.69
C MET A 38 11.97 8.36 -4.19
N ALA A 39 11.08 7.82 -5.01
CA ALA A 39 11.05 8.11 -6.44
C ALA A 39 10.80 9.60 -6.73
N GLN A 40 9.88 10.23 -6.00
CA GLN A 40 9.63 11.67 -6.13
C GLN A 40 10.85 12.50 -5.70
N GLU A 41 11.50 12.16 -4.59
CA GLU A 41 12.67 12.88 -4.09
C GLU A 41 13.89 12.73 -5.02
N VAL A 42 14.06 11.55 -5.60
CA VAL A 42 15.11 11.25 -6.58
C VAL A 42 14.87 12.03 -7.86
N MET A 43 13.64 12.08 -8.35
CA MET A 43 13.29 12.84 -9.56
C MET A 43 13.49 14.35 -9.34
N LYS A 44 13.09 14.87 -8.19
CA LYS A 44 13.32 16.27 -7.79
C LYS A 44 14.82 16.59 -7.73
N SER A 45 15.60 15.75 -7.07
CA SER A 45 17.06 15.91 -6.95
C SER A 45 17.76 15.83 -8.30
N ALA A 46 17.35 14.90 -9.17
CA ALA A 46 17.88 14.77 -10.52
C ALA A 46 17.55 15.99 -11.40
N SER A 47 16.35 16.55 -11.28
CA SER A 47 15.96 17.76 -12.03
C SER A 47 16.74 19.03 -11.63
N GLN A 48 17.37 19.02 -10.46
CA GLN A 48 18.19 20.13 -9.95
C GLN A 48 19.70 19.92 -10.19
N ALA A 49 20.09 18.77 -10.73
CA ALA A 49 21.49 18.44 -10.97
C ALA A 49 22.07 19.28 -12.11
N SER A 50 23.32 19.70 -11.95
CA SER A 50 24.01 20.62 -12.85
C SER A 50 24.63 19.94 -14.08
N ASP A 51 24.89 18.63 -13.99
CA ASP A 51 25.52 17.84 -15.05
C ASP A 51 25.02 16.37 -15.03
N PRO A 52 25.25 15.62 -16.13
CA PRO A 52 24.83 14.21 -16.22
C PRO A 52 25.49 13.26 -15.21
N GLU A 53 26.71 13.55 -14.74
CA GLU A 53 27.38 12.69 -13.75
C GLU A 53 26.74 12.80 -12.36
N ALA A 54 26.29 14.00 -11.98
CA ALA A 54 25.55 14.22 -10.76
C ALA A 54 24.21 13.47 -10.77
N VAL A 55 23.52 13.43 -11.92
CA VAL A 55 22.30 12.62 -12.09
C VAL A 55 22.60 11.13 -11.88
N SER A 56 23.65 10.59 -12.52
CA SER A 56 24.03 9.18 -12.34
C SER A 56 24.33 8.84 -10.87
N ARG A 57 25.07 9.69 -10.15
CA ARG A 57 25.35 9.48 -8.72
C ARG A 57 24.09 9.51 -7.85
N ILE A 58 23.11 10.37 -8.17
CA ILE A 58 21.82 10.42 -7.46
C ILE A 58 21.05 9.11 -7.69
N ILE A 59 20.99 8.64 -8.93
CA ILE A 59 20.31 7.38 -9.28
C ILE A 59 21.00 6.19 -8.59
N GLU A 60 22.32 6.09 -8.64
CA GLU A 60 23.06 5.01 -7.98
C GLU A 60 22.79 4.96 -6.47
N ARG A 61 22.80 6.12 -5.80
CA ARG A 61 22.48 6.20 -4.36
C ARG A 61 21.03 5.84 -4.05
N ALA A 62 20.10 6.16 -4.95
CA ALA A 62 18.70 5.81 -4.80
C ALA A 62 18.50 4.30 -4.95
N LEU A 63 19.11 3.70 -5.97
CA LEU A 63 19.07 2.26 -6.22
C LEU A 63 19.67 1.48 -5.04
N ALA A 64 20.77 1.98 -4.46
CA ALA A 64 21.40 1.38 -3.29
C ALA A 64 20.55 1.46 -2.00
N GLN A 65 19.55 2.34 -1.98
CA GLN A 65 18.61 2.50 -0.86
C GLN A 65 17.27 1.79 -1.08
N ILE A 66 17.09 1.11 -2.22
CA ILE A 66 15.88 0.33 -2.45
C ILE A 66 15.83 -0.78 -1.41
N PRO A 67 14.81 -0.78 -0.53
CA PRO A 67 14.66 -1.83 0.45
C PRO A 67 14.42 -3.17 -0.24
N SER A 68 14.98 -4.22 0.33
CA SER A 68 14.67 -5.59 -0.05
C SER A 68 13.18 -5.89 0.20
N LEU A 69 12.66 -6.92 -0.48
CA LEU A 69 11.26 -7.31 -0.31
C LEU A 69 10.90 -7.64 1.16
N PRO A 70 11.72 -8.38 1.95
CA PRO A 70 11.45 -8.60 3.36
C PRO A 70 11.38 -7.30 4.18
N GLU A 71 12.28 -6.34 3.93
CA GLU A 71 12.27 -5.05 4.61
C GLU A 71 11.02 -4.24 4.28
N LEU A 72 10.54 -4.30 3.03
CA LEU A 72 9.28 -3.70 2.63
C LEU A 72 8.08 -4.30 3.39
N TYR A 73 8.03 -5.62 3.54
CA TYR A 73 6.97 -6.30 4.27
C TYR A 73 7.00 -5.97 5.77
N VAL A 74 8.17 -5.93 6.39
CA VAL A 74 8.32 -5.52 7.80
C VAL A 74 7.87 -4.07 7.98
N SER A 75 8.31 -3.17 7.10
CA SER A 75 7.88 -1.77 7.12
C SER A 75 6.37 -1.63 6.94
N MET A 76 5.77 -2.42 6.04
CA MET A 76 4.31 -2.45 5.85
C MET A 76 3.58 -2.83 7.14
N LEU A 77 4.08 -3.82 7.88
CA LEU A 77 3.50 -4.20 9.17
C LEU A 77 3.67 -3.11 10.24
N GLN A 78 4.85 -2.50 10.31
CA GLN A 78 5.16 -1.43 11.28
C GLN A 78 4.26 -0.20 11.09
N HIS A 79 4.04 0.22 9.84
CA HIS A 79 3.28 1.44 9.54
C HIS A 79 1.79 1.17 9.25
N GLY A 80 1.44 -0.06 8.87
CA GLY A 80 0.08 -0.49 8.51
C GLY A 80 -0.69 -1.19 9.64
N ALA A 81 -0.11 -1.34 10.83
CA ALA A 81 -0.71 -2.09 11.94
C ALA A 81 -2.14 -1.66 12.26
N SER A 82 -2.43 -0.36 12.27
CA SER A 82 -3.78 0.17 12.53
C SER A 82 -4.78 -0.24 11.44
N ALA A 83 -4.39 -0.12 10.17
CA ALA A 83 -5.20 -0.51 9.02
C ALA A 83 -5.50 -2.02 9.04
N PHE A 84 -4.50 -2.86 9.35
CA PHE A 84 -4.71 -4.31 9.45
C PHE A 84 -5.61 -4.68 10.62
N ALA A 85 -5.42 -4.06 11.79
CA ALA A 85 -6.27 -4.29 12.95
C ALA A 85 -7.72 -3.83 12.71
N GLU A 86 -7.91 -2.68 12.04
CA GLU A 86 -9.24 -2.19 11.66
C GLU A 86 -9.91 -3.11 10.63
N THR A 87 -9.14 -3.65 9.69
CA THR A 87 -9.62 -4.66 8.73
C THR A 87 -10.13 -5.91 9.44
N ALA A 88 -9.33 -6.45 10.38
CA ALA A 88 -9.73 -7.62 11.16
C ALA A 88 -11.00 -7.36 11.98
N ARG A 89 -11.12 -6.18 12.61
CA ARG A 89 -12.33 -5.77 13.33
C ARG A 89 -13.54 -5.67 12.40
N ALA A 90 -13.38 -5.06 11.24
CA ALA A 90 -14.45 -4.92 10.26
C ALA A 90 -14.92 -6.29 9.74
N VAL A 91 -14.00 -7.23 9.51
CA VAL A 91 -14.35 -8.62 9.15
C VAL A 91 -15.09 -9.32 10.29
N ALA A 92 -14.60 -9.24 11.52
CA ALA A 92 -15.21 -9.92 12.67
C ALA A 92 -16.59 -9.38 13.05
N GLN A 93 -16.87 -8.10 12.77
CA GLN A 93 -18.13 -7.43 13.14
C GLN A 93 -19.16 -7.40 12.01
N SER A 94 -18.80 -7.77 10.79
CA SER A 94 -19.70 -7.67 9.64
C SER A 94 -20.66 -8.84 9.56
N GLU A 95 -21.97 -8.54 9.46
CA GLU A 95 -23.01 -9.52 9.15
C GLU A 95 -23.13 -9.82 7.64
N ALA A 96 -22.42 -9.06 6.79
CA ALA A 96 -22.38 -9.21 5.34
C ALA A 96 -20.98 -9.61 4.84
N ALA A 97 -20.90 -10.07 3.59
CA ALA A 97 -19.63 -10.41 2.96
C ALA A 97 -18.68 -9.19 2.87
N VAL A 98 -17.41 -9.41 3.18
CA VAL A 98 -16.36 -8.38 3.13
C VAL A 98 -15.40 -8.68 1.98
N LEU A 99 -15.28 -7.75 1.04
CA LEU A 99 -14.22 -7.74 0.03
C LEU A 99 -13.06 -6.86 0.51
N VAL A 100 -11.85 -7.41 0.55
CA VAL A 100 -10.60 -6.69 0.84
C VAL A 100 -9.76 -6.68 -0.43
N HIS A 101 -9.24 -5.51 -0.82
CA HIS A 101 -8.36 -5.41 -1.98
C HIS A 101 -7.30 -4.31 -1.84
N CYS A 102 -6.31 -4.36 -2.73
CA CYS A 102 -5.37 -3.28 -3.00
C CYS A 102 -5.34 -3.03 -4.52
N THR A 103 -4.19 -2.67 -5.09
CA THR A 103 -4.05 -2.49 -6.55
C THR A 103 -4.01 -3.83 -7.28
N ALA A 104 -3.07 -4.71 -6.93
CA ALA A 104 -2.91 -6.02 -7.57
C ALA A 104 -3.63 -7.16 -6.83
N GLY A 105 -4.13 -6.91 -5.61
CA GLY A 105 -4.70 -7.96 -4.75
C GLY A 105 -3.66 -8.95 -4.20
N LYS A 106 -2.36 -8.63 -4.29
CA LYS A 106 -1.26 -9.52 -3.88
C LYS A 106 -0.69 -9.16 -2.50
N ASP A 107 0.11 -8.11 -2.39
CA ASP A 107 0.99 -7.91 -1.22
C ASP A 107 0.21 -7.39 0.00
N ARG A 108 -0.30 -6.15 -0.05
CA ARG A 108 -1.13 -5.56 1.03
C ARG A 108 -2.36 -6.40 1.37
N THR A 109 -3.02 -6.96 0.36
CA THR A 109 -4.18 -7.84 0.57
C THR A 109 -3.75 -9.16 1.21
N GLY A 110 -2.71 -9.80 0.69
CA GLY A 110 -2.19 -11.06 1.20
C GLY A 110 -1.73 -10.96 2.65
N VAL A 111 -1.02 -9.90 3.02
CA VAL A 111 -0.62 -9.66 4.42
C VAL A 111 -1.83 -9.54 5.34
N ALA A 112 -2.83 -8.73 4.97
CA ALA A 112 -4.03 -8.59 5.79
C ALA A 112 -4.78 -9.90 5.97
N ILE A 113 -4.94 -10.68 4.88
CA ILE A 113 -5.63 -11.97 4.93
C ILE A 113 -4.82 -13.00 5.72
N ALA A 114 -3.49 -13.05 5.55
CA ALA A 114 -2.62 -13.94 6.32
C ALA A 114 -2.74 -13.67 7.82
N LEU A 115 -2.70 -12.40 8.25
CA LEU A 115 -2.86 -12.03 9.66
C LEU A 115 -4.24 -12.43 10.22
N ILE A 116 -5.30 -12.30 9.42
CA ILE A 116 -6.66 -12.69 9.84
C ILE A 116 -6.76 -14.21 9.97
N LEU A 117 -6.25 -14.96 8.98
CA LEU A 117 -6.25 -16.42 8.99
C LEU A 117 -5.43 -16.97 10.17
N GLU A 118 -4.25 -16.41 10.42
CA GLU A 118 -3.41 -16.75 11.57
C GLU A 118 -4.15 -16.48 12.90
N ALA A 119 -4.84 -15.34 13.00
CA ALA A 119 -5.58 -14.98 14.21
C ALA A 119 -6.76 -15.94 14.52
N VAL A 120 -7.30 -16.63 13.50
CA VAL A 120 -8.35 -17.65 13.68
C VAL A 120 -7.81 -19.08 13.67
N GLY A 121 -6.48 -19.26 13.64
CA GLY A 121 -5.81 -20.56 13.79
C GLY A 121 -5.78 -21.43 12.54
N VAL A 122 -5.81 -20.84 11.34
CA VAL A 122 -5.59 -21.53 10.06
C VAL A 122 -4.10 -21.51 9.71
#